data_AF-A0A5E4VUC0-F1
#
_entry.id   AF-A0A5E4VUC0-F1
#
_cell.length_a   1.000
_cell.length_b   1.000
_cell.length_c   1.000
_cell.angle_alpha   90.00
_cell.angle_beta   90.00
_cell.angle_gamma   90.00
#
_symmetry.space_group_name_H-M   'P 1'
#
loop_
_entity.id
_entity.type
_entity.pdbx_description
1 polymer ?
#
loop_
_entity_poly.entity_id
_entity_poly.type
_entity_poly.pdbx_seq_one_letter_code
_entity_poly.pdbx_strand_id
1 'polypeptide(L)'
;MKRLKIDTQALIDRMKQEVEERYSEQEKRADVHTSFYEGSEYERSLREKLADIENAREKRRAEQQAAAERRANAKATELMQIETGASGQAAYLVDLLEGNTPPSRVAHWLRMDCWPVDDGLLLLCGLIPVADGEKLGRRQREWAQWNPASPPPTSIFGALQTVHGLCFWRDYRVAYPEWRSYRSELLKGLARKHQSMREIWDSGIHPDQVGPSYFLEWARAKRFHVDWAEWADEEGLLKNTGIKEIGDTERANLQKQIAAMALVLAEKSGKYRKGERPNVSQIAEAVDELLSALPDANSRGVGKSNVRANISAGLNLLNS
;
A
#
# COMPACT_ATOMS: atom_id res chain seq x y z
N MET A 1 17.94 -40.48 -19.27
CA MET A 1 18.97 -40.29 -20.31
C MET A 1 20.31 -39.96 -19.64
N LYS A 2 21.25 -40.92 -19.58
CA LYS A 2 22.61 -40.68 -19.07
C LYS A 2 23.42 -40.01 -20.19
N ARG A 3 23.78 -38.73 -20.04
CA ARG A 3 24.70 -38.06 -20.97
C ARG A 3 26.09 -38.67 -20.75
N LEU A 4 26.63 -39.33 -21.77
CA LEU A 4 28.06 -39.69 -21.82
C LEU A 4 28.86 -38.38 -21.73
N LYS A 5 29.47 -38.12 -20.57
CA LYS A 5 30.55 -37.15 -20.48
C LYS A 5 31.72 -37.77 -21.23
N ILE A 6 31.88 -37.39 -22.49
CA ILE A 6 33.10 -37.69 -23.25
C ILE A 6 34.22 -36.98 -22.50
N ASP A 7 35.18 -37.77 -22.02
CA ASP A 7 36.36 -37.24 -21.36
C ASP A 7 37.24 -36.57 -22.43
N THR A 8 37.04 -35.27 -22.60
CA THR A 8 37.77 -34.45 -23.55
C THR A 8 39.27 -34.51 -23.35
N GLN A 9 39.75 -34.79 -22.12
CA GLN A 9 41.18 -34.91 -21.86
C GLN A 9 41.75 -36.20 -22.46
N ALA A 10 41.06 -37.32 -22.28
CA ALA A 10 41.46 -38.60 -22.86
C ALA A 10 41.50 -38.59 -24.40
N LEU A 11 40.60 -37.82 -25.05
CA LEU A 11 40.63 -37.64 -26.50
C LEU A 11 41.83 -36.80 -26.95
N ILE A 12 42.15 -35.73 -26.22
CA ILE A 12 43.32 -34.88 -26.50
C ILE A 12 44.61 -35.68 -26.37
N ASP A 13 44.73 -36.51 -25.33
CA ASP A 13 45.95 -37.30 -25.10
C ASP A 13 46.13 -38.37 -26.18
N ARG A 14 45.04 -39.02 -26.63
CA ARG A 14 45.09 -39.98 -27.74
C ARG A 14 45.51 -39.31 -29.05
N MET A 15 45.01 -38.11 -29.33
CA MET A 15 45.41 -37.36 -30.54
C MET A 15 46.87 -36.92 -30.49
N LYS A 16 47.40 -36.54 -29.32
CA LYS A 16 48.83 -36.23 -29.15
C LYS A 16 49.71 -37.43 -29.45
N GLN A 17 49.32 -38.60 -28.92
CA GLN A 17 50.05 -39.85 -29.14
C GLN A 17 50.05 -40.25 -30.63
N GLU A 18 48.91 -40.16 -31.33
CA GLU A 18 48.86 -40.43 -32.78
C GLU A 18 49.74 -39.48 -33.59
N VAL A 19 49.86 -38.21 -33.19
CA VAL A 19 50.74 -37.24 -33.86
C VAL A 19 52.20 -37.59 -33.62
N GLU A 20 52.60 -37.92 -32.40
CA GLU A 20 53.98 -38.35 -32.08
C GLU A 20 54.36 -39.64 -32.83
N GLU A 21 53.46 -40.63 -32.89
CA GLU A 21 53.68 -41.86 -33.65
C GLU A 21 53.90 -41.58 -35.14
N ARG A 22 53.07 -40.71 -35.74
CA ARG A 22 53.23 -40.32 -37.15
C ARG A 22 54.51 -39.53 -37.42
N TYR A 23 54.92 -38.66 -36.51
CA TYR A 23 56.20 -37.95 -36.62
C TYR A 23 57.38 -38.91 -36.56
N SER A 24 57.37 -39.88 -35.62
CA SER A 24 58.41 -40.89 -35.52
C SER A 24 58.47 -41.78 -36.78
N GLU A 25 57.33 -42.14 -37.37
CA GLU A 25 57.29 -42.88 -38.63
C GLU A 25 57.80 -42.07 -39.82
N GLN A 26 57.52 -40.76 -39.87
CA GLN A 26 58.07 -39.87 -40.90
C GLN A 26 59.58 -39.69 -40.77
N GLU A 27 60.08 -39.53 -39.54
CA GLU A 27 61.52 -39.38 -39.26
C GLU A 27 62.31 -40.63 -39.67
N LYS A 28 61.77 -41.82 -39.35
CA LYS A 28 62.32 -43.11 -39.83
C LYS A 28 62.30 -43.27 -41.36
N ARG A 29 61.37 -42.61 -42.04
CA ARG A 29 61.31 -42.61 -43.52
C ARG A 29 62.23 -41.56 -44.15
N ALA A 30 62.47 -40.44 -43.45
CA ALA A 30 63.34 -39.38 -43.92
C ALA A 30 64.83 -39.77 -43.92
N ASP A 31 65.24 -40.68 -43.01
CA ASP A 31 66.61 -41.25 -42.97
C ASP A 31 66.98 -42.05 -44.24
N VAL A 32 66.01 -42.40 -45.09
CA VAL A 32 66.25 -43.14 -46.35
C VAL A 32 66.37 -42.21 -47.57
N HIS A 33 66.03 -40.92 -47.45
CA HIS A 33 66.00 -40.01 -48.60
C HIS A 33 66.56 -38.63 -48.27
N THR A 34 67.85 -38.55 -47.97
CA THR A 34 68.60 -37.29 -47.95
C THR A 34 68.85 -36.80 -49.38
N SER A 35 67.79 -36.35 -50.06
CA SER A 35 67.88 -35.47 -51.24
C SER A 35 67.71 -34.03 -50.74
N PHE A 36 68.79 -33.28 -50.84
CA PHE A 36 69.14 -32.18 -49.95
C PHE A 36 68.61 -30.79 -50.38
N TYR A 37 67.50 -30.66 -51.14
CA TYR A 37 67.15 -29.32 -51.69
C TYR A 37 65.68 -28.87 -51.70
N GLU A 38 64.73 -29.62 -51.13
CA GLU A 38 63.31 -29.17 -51.06
C GLU A 38 62.81 -28.81 -49.64
N GLY A 39 63.65 -28.94 -48.60
CA GLY A 39 63.28 -28.63 -47.22
C GLY A 39 63.03 -27.15 -46.94
N SER A 40 63.64 -26.23 -47.70
CA SER A 40 63.63 -24.80 -47.34
C SER A 40 62.30 -24.09 -47.64
N GLU A 41 61.60 -24.43 -48.73
CA GLU A 41 60.31 -23.82 -49.07
C GLU A 41 59.16 -24.38 -48.22
N TYR A 42 59.17 -25.70 -47.97
CA TYR A 42 58.18 -26.34 -47.10
C TYR A 42 58.29 -25.83 -45.66
N GLU A 43 59.52 -25.74 -45.11
CA GLU A 43 59.74 -25.17 -43.78
C GLU A 43 59.32 -23.70 -43.70
N ARG A 44 59.59 -22.89 -44.74
CA ARG A 44 59.15 -21.49 -44.79
C ARG A 44 57.62 -21.38 -44.77
N SER A 45 56.94 -22.15 -45.62
CA SER A 45 55.46 -22.21 -45.65
C SER A 45 54.87 -22.70 -44.32
N LEU A 46 55.51 -23.68 -43.67
CA LEU A 46 55.05 -24.18 -42.37
C LEU A 46 55.22 -23.11 -41.28
N ARG A 47 56.35 -22.39 -41.25
CA ARG A 47 56.58 -21.28 -40.31
C ARG A 47 55.58 -20.13 -40.52
N GLU A 48 55.28 -19.80 -41.77
CA GLU A 48 54.27 -18.78 -42.11
C GLU A 48 52.87 -19.19 -41.61
N LYS A 49 52.45 -20.44 -41.90
CA LYS A 49 51.17 -20.97 -41.40
C LYS A 49 51.11 -21.03 -39.87
N LEU A 50 52.21 -21.37 -39.19
CA LEU A 50 52.28 -21.35 -37.73
C LEU A 50 52.15 -19.93 -37.18
N ALA A 51 52.84 -18.95 -37.78
CA ALA A 51 52.72 -17.54 -37.42
C ALA A 51 51.29 -17.03 -37.61
N ASP A 52 50.61 -17.38 -38.71
CA ASP A 52 49.21 -17.03 -38.93
C ASP A 52 48.26 -17.63 -37.88
N ILE A 53 48.50 -18.90 -37.49
CA ILE A 53 47.72 -19.55 -36.44
C ILE A 53 47.95 -18.89 -35.08
N GLU A 54 49.19 -18.53 -34.75
CA GLU A 54 49.54 -17.82 -33.52
C GLU A 54 48.89 -16.43 -33.49
N ASN A 55 49.04 -15.65 -34.56
CA ASN A 55 48.38 -14.35 -34.71
C ASN A 55 46.85 -14.47 -34.58
N ALA A 56 46.23 -15.48 -35.20
CA ALA A 56 44.80 -15.73 -35.08
C ALA A 56 44.39 -16.12 -33.65
N ARG A 57 45.21 -16.88 -32.92
CA ARG A 57 44.98 -17.24 -31.52
C ARG A 57 45.11 -16.03 -30.60
N GLU A 58 46.11 -15.20 -30.81
CA GLU A 58 46.29 -13.95 -30.06
C GLU A 58 45.12 -12.99 -30.29
N LYS A 59 44.71 -12.81 -31.55
CA LYS A 59 43.52 -12.02 -31.89
C LYS A 59 42.27 -12.54 -31.20
N ARG A 60 42.02 -13.86 -31.21
CA ARG A 60 40.87 -14.46 -30.50
C ARG A 60 40.95 -14.28 -28.99
N ARG A 61 42.15 -14.39 -28.39
CA ARG A 61 42.35 -14.13 -26.95
C ARG A 61 42.04 -12.67 -26.61
N ALA A 62 42.53 -11.72 -27.42
CA ALA A 62 42.24 -10.31 -27.24
C ALA A 62 40.74 -9.99 -27.40
N GLU A 63 40.06 -10.59 -28.39
CA GLU A 63 38.61 -10.45 -28.57
C GLU A 63 37.82 -11.05 -27.40
N GLN A 64 38.22 -12.22 -26.89
CA GLN A 64 37.60 -12.84 -25.73
C GLN A 64 37.79 -12.01 -24.45
N GLN A 65 38.99 -11.47 -24.24
CA GLN A 65 39.28 -10.59 -23.12
C GLN A 65 38.46 -9.30 -23.20
N ALA A 66 38.44 -8.64 -24.37
CA ALA A 66 37.63 -7.44 -24.58
C ALA A 66 36.13 -7.72 -24.40
N ALA A 67 35.63 -8.88 -24.83
CA ALA A 67 34.24 -9.27 -24.59
C ALA A 67 33.94 -9.54 -23.11
N ALA A 68 34.88 -10.14 -22.37
CA ALA A 68 34.77 -10.36 -20.94
C ALA A 68 34.75 -9.03 -20.17
N GLU A 69 35.65 -8.09 -20.52
CA GLU A 69 35.70 -6.74 -19.95
C GLU A 69 34.41 -5.97 -20.22
N ARG A 70 33.87 -6.01 -21.45
CA ARG A 70 32.57 -5.38 -21.76
C ARG A 70 31.43 -5.95 -20.93
N ARG A 71 31.39 -7.27 -20.73
CA ARG A 71 30.38 -7.92 -19.88
C ARG A 71 30.54 -7.53 -18.41
N ALA A 72 31.77 -7.46 -17.91
CA ALA A 72 32.06 -7.05 -16.54
C ALA A 72 31.63 -5.59 -16.31
N ASN A 73 31.96 -4.68 -17.24
CA ASN A 73 31.57 -3.28 -17.19
C ASN A 73 30.05 -3.11 -17.26
N ALA A 74 29.37 -3.82 -18.17
CA ALA A 74 27.90 -3.78 -18.26
C ALA A 74 27.23 -4.23 -16.95
N LYS A 75 27.73 -5.31 -16.33
CA LYS A 75 27.24 -5.79 -15.04
C LYS A 75 27.52 -4.81 -13.90
N ALA A 76 28.68 -4.15 -13.90
CA ALA A 76 29.01 -3.13 -12.91
C ALA A 76 28.09 -1.90 -13.04
N THR A 77 27.80 -1.45 -14.27
CA THR A 77 26.84 -0.38 -14.52
C THR A 77 25.43 -0.76 -14.08
N GLU A 78 24.98 -1.98 -14.35
CA GLU A 78 23.67 -2.48 -13.89
C GLU A 78 23.58 -2.50 -12.35
N LEU A 79 24.61 -3.01 -11.67
CA LEU A 79 24.67 -3.00 -10.20
C LEU A 79 24.68 -1.58 -9.63
N MET A 80 25.45 -0.67 -10.20
CA MET A 80 25.48 0.73 -9.79
C MET A 80 24.10 1.39 -9.98
N GLN A 81 23.40 1.14 -11.09
CA GLN A 81 22.04 1.65 -11.30
C GLN A 81 21.05 1.09 -10.28
N ILE A 82 21.17 -0.20 -9.92
CA ILE A 82 20.36 -0.83 -8.87
C ILE A 82 20.65 -0.17 -7.52
N GLU A 83 21.91 0.03 -7.15
CA GLU A 83 22.29 0.67 -5.88
C GLU A 83 21.83 2.12 -5.80
N THR A 84 22.01 2.89 -6.88
CA THR A 84 21.59 4.31 -6.92
C THR A 84 20.06 4.42 -6.84
N GLY A 85 19.34 3.55 -7.55
CA GLY A 85 17.88 3.47 -7.49
C GLY A 85 17.37 3.00 -6.13
N ALA A 86 18.04 2.02 -5.51
CA ALA A 86 17.72 1.51 -4.19
C ALA A 86 17.99 2.54 -3.09
N SER A 87 19.06 3.33 -3.19
CA SER A 87 19.37 4.38 -2.23
C SER A 87 18.35 5.52 -2.28
N GLY A 88 17.96 5.97 -3.48
CA GLY A 88 16.90 6.97 -3.63
C GLY A 88 15.53 6.46 -3.13
N GLN A 89 15.20 5.20 -3.42
CA GLN A 89 14.00 4.57 -2.87
C GLN A 89 14.08 4.42 -1.35
N ALA A 90 15.23 4.05 -0.79
CA ALA A 90 15.42 3.92 0.64
C ALA A 90 15.25 5.26 1.37
N ALA A 91 15.85 6.34 0.86
CA ALA A 91 15.68 7.69 1.42
C ALA A 91 14.20 8.12 1.39
N TYR A 92 13.53 7.93 0.24
CA TYR A 92 12.09 8.17 0.13
C TYR A 92 11.29 7.30 1.11
N LEU A 93 11.61 6.02 1.26
CA LEU A 93 10.94 5.11 2.20
C LEU A 93 11.14 5.55 3.65
N VAL A 94 12.32 6.06 4.02
CA VAL A 94 12.61 6.60 5.35
C VAL A 94 11.78 7.85 5.59
N ASP A 95 11.82 8.83 4.68
CA ASP A 95 10.98 10.03 4.76
C ASP A 95 9.49 9.69 4.86
N LEU A 96 9.08 8.62 4.18
CA LEU A 96 7.69 8.17 4.14
C LEU A 96 7.26 7.48 5.44
N LEU A 97 8.16 6.71 6.06
CA LEU A 97 7.95 6.03 7.32
C LEU A 97 8.02 6.99 8.51
N GLU A 98 8.83 8.03 8.40
CA GLU A 98 8.93 9.10 9.39
C GLU A 98 7.76 10.09 9.30
N GLY A 99 6.88 9.95 8.29
CA GLY A 99 5.72 10.83 8.10
C GLY A 99 6.06 12.18 7.46
N ASN A 100 7.27 12.35 6.93
CA ASN A 100 7.75 13.58 6.29
C ASN A 100 7.12 13.82 4.91
N THR A 101 6.48 12.80 4.32
CA THR A 101 5.85 12.92 3.00
C THR A 101 4.34 13.11 3.13
N PRO A 102 3.74 14.12 2.49
CA PRO A 102 2.30 14.35 2.59
C PRO A 102 1.52 13.19 1.97
N PRO A 103 0.48 12.65 2.65
CA PRO A 103 -0.39 11.60 2.12
C PRO A 103 -1.36 12.18 1.08
N SER A 104 -0.82 12.64 -0.05
CA SER A 104 -1.53 13.35 -1.12
C SER A 104 -2.79 12.64 -1.63
N ARG A 105 -2.85 11.31 -1.52
CA ARG A 105 -4.02 10.52 -1.91
C ARG A 105 -5.18 10.61 -0.92
N VAL A 106 -4.93 10.90 0.36
CA VAL A 106 -5.99 11.16 1.35
C VAL A 106 -6.85 12.33 0.92
N ALA A 107 -6.26 13.39 0.37
CA ALA A 107 -7.01 14.55 -0.13
C ALA A 107 -8.00 14.17 -1.24
N HIS A 108 -7.68 13.18 -2.09
CA HIS A 108 -8.62 12.67 -3.09
C HIS A 108 -9.81 11.96 -2.44
N TRP A 109 -9.56 11.07 -1.47
CA TRP A 109 -10.60 10.34 -0.76
C TRP A 109 -11.50 11.26 0.08
N LEU A 110 -10.94 12.27 0.74
CA LEU A 110 -11.70 13.25 1.52
C LEU A 110 -12.66 14.10 0.68
N ARG A 111 -12.47 14.16 -0.65
CA ARG A 111 -13.38 14.85 -1.57
C ARG A 111 -14.55 14.00 -2.04
N MET A 112 -14.59 12.71 -1.71
CA MET A 112 -15.72 11.84 -2.07
C MET A 112 -16.91 12.12 -1.15
N ASP A 113 -18.12 12.10 -1.71
CA ASP A 113 -19.36 12.35 -0.96
C ASP A 113 -19.66 11.23 0.05
N CYS A 114 -19.31 10.00 -0.31
CA CYS A 114 -19.48 8.82 0.53
C CYS A 114 -18.28 7.88 0.44
N TRP A 115 -18.00 7.17 1.52
CA TRP A 115 -17.05 6.05 1.53
C TRP A 115 -17.80 4.73 1.70
N PRO A 116 -17.51 3.72 0.86
CA PRO A 116 -17.84 2.34 1.21
C PRO A 116 -17.23 1.99 2.58
N VAL A 117 -17.95 1.21 3.40
CA VAL A 117 -17.49 0.85 4.75
C VAL A 117 -16.11 0.21 4.73
N ASP A 118 -15.88 -0.73 3.82
CA ASP A 118 -14.60 -1.41 3.67
C ASP A 118 -13.46 -0.43 3.39
N ASP A 119 -13.71 0.55 2.53
CA ASP A 119 -12.72 1.55 2.11
C ASP A 119 -12.47 2.58 3.21
N GLY A 120 -13.53 3.05 3.87
CA GLY A 120 -13.44 4.00 4.99
C GLY A 120 -12.64 3.43 6.16
N LEU A 121 -12.89 2.18 6.55
CA LEU A 121 -12.13 1.52 7.62
C LEU A 121 -10.65 1.30 7.26
N LEU A 122 -10.35 1.00 5.99
CA LEU A 122 -8.96 0.91 5.51
C LEU A 122 -8.27 2.29 5.58
N LEU A 123 -8.96 3.34 5.14
CA LEU A 123 -8.45 4.72 5.23
C LEU A 123 -8.14 5.10 6.67
N LEU A 124 -9.04 4.82 7.63
CA LEU A 124 -8.78 5.06 9.05
C LEU A 124 -7.57 4.28 9.60
N CYS A 125 -7.22 3.15 8.99
CA CYS A 125 -6.00 2.39 9.28
C CYS A 125 -4.73 2.93 8.60
N GLY A 126 -4.82 4.04 7.86
CA GLY A 126 -3.70 4.59 7.09
C GLY A 126 -3.42 3.80 5.81
N LEU A 127 -4.43 3.13 5.25
CA LEU A 127 -4.32 2.33 4.03
C LEU A 127 -5.20 2.92 2.93
N ILE A 128 -4.69 2.95 1.70
CA ILE A 128 -5.43 3.39 0.53
C ILE A 128 -6.16 2.19 -0.04
N PRO A 129 -7.50 2.27 -0.17
CA PRO A 129 -8.25 1.28 -0.91
C PRO A 129 -7.74 1.23 -2.34
N VAL A 130 -7.41 0.04 -2.83
CA VAL A 130 -7.00 -0.09 -4.24
C VAL A 130 -8.25 0.18 -5.08
N ALA A 131 -8.20 1.19 -5.95
CA ALA A 131 -9.33 1.58 -6.81
C ALA A 131 -9.94 0.41 -7.60
N ASP A 132 -9.14 -0.63 -7.87
CA ASP A 132 -9.63 -1.92 -8.34
C ASP A 132 -10.13 -2.78 -7.17
N GLY A 133 -11.20 -2.36 -6.50
CA GLY A 133 -11.88 -3.17 -5.47
C GLY A 133 -12.25 -4.58 -5.97
N GLU A 134 -12.44 -4.73 -7.29
CA GLU A 134 -12.59 -6.03 -7.95
C GLU A 134 -11.40 -6.96 -7.74
N LYS A 135 -10.16 -6.46 -7.77
CA LYS A 135 -8.95 -7.29 -7.63
C LYS A 135 -8.75 -7.74 -6.19
N LEU A 136 -9.02 -6.86 -5.22
CA LEU A 136 -8.92 -7.20 -3.80
C LEU A 136 -10.03 -8.18 -3.40
N GLY A 137 -11.28 -7.87 -3.76
CA GLY A 137 -12.43 -8.71 -3.50
C GLY A 137 -12.40 -10.04 -4.25
N ARG A 138 -11.86 -10.09 -5.48
CA ARG A 138 -11.62 -11.37 -6.18
C ARG A 138 -10.57 -12.20 -5.45
N ARG A 139 -9.43 -11.63 -5.05
CA ARG A 139 -8.40 -12.38 -4.30
C ARG A 139 -8.86 -12.83 -2.91
N GLN A 140 -9.65 -12.03 -2.20
CA GLN A 140 -10.25 -12.44 -0.93
C GLN A 140 -11.26 -13.58 -1.12
N ARG A 141 -12.14 -13.49 -2.12
CA ARG A 141 -13.11 -14.56 -2.43
C ARG A 141 -12.44 -15.84 -2.89
N GLU A 142 -11.43 -15.73 -3.75
CA GLU A 142 -10.58 -16.85 -4.15
C GLU A 142 -9.93 -17.46 -2.90
N TRP A 143 -9.24 -16.68 -2.06
CA TRP A 143 -8.63 -17.21 -0.84
C TRP A 143 -9.63 -17.90 0.09
N ALA A 144 -10.78 -17.28 0.34
CA ALA A 144 -11.83 -17.83 1.19
C ALA A 144 -12.37 -19.16 0.65
N GLN A 145 -12.47 -19.32 -0.68
CA GLN A 145 -12.80 -20.60 -1.30
C GLN A 145 -11.72 -21.66 -1.06
N TRP A 146 -10.45 -21.30 -1.15
CA TRP A 146 -9.34 -22.25 -0.99
C TRP A 146 -9.02 -22.58 0.48
N ASN A 147 -9.35 -21.69 1.42
CA ASN A 147 -8.99 -21.82 2.85
C ASN A 147 -10.09 -21.29 3.79
N PRO A 148 -11.27 -21.94 3.88
CA PRO A 148 -12.41 -21.43 4.64
C PRO A 148 -12.17 -21.36 6.16
N ALA A 149 -11.22 -22.13 6.69
CA ALA A 149 -10.88 -22.18 8.11
C ALA A 149 -9.77 -21.19 8.51
N SER A 150 -9.14 -20.49 7.56
CA SER A 150 -8.07 -19.54 7.84
C SER A 150 -8.53 -18.11 7.58
N PRO A 151 -8.25 -17.15 8.48
CA PRO A 151 -8.51 -15.76 8.19
C PRO A 151 -7.78 -15.34 6.91
N PRO A 152 -8.31 -14.36 6.17
CA PRO A 152 -7.66 -13.82 5.00
C PRO A 152 -6.20 -13.50 5.34
N PRO A 153 -5.22 -13.94 4.53
CA PRO A 153 -3.82 -13.85 4.89
C PRO A 153 -3.47 -12.37 5.05
N THR A 154 -2.57 -12.07 5.97
CA THR A 154 -1.85 -10.78 6.05
C THR A 154 -1.28 -10.32 4.69
N SER A 155 -1.19 -11.23 3.70
CA SER A 155 -0.85 -10.92 2.31
C SER A 155 -1.82 -9.97 1.58
N ILE A 156 -3.09 -9.83 2.00
CA ILE A 156 -4.05 -8.90 1.36
C ILE A 156 -3.63 -7.45 1.65
N PHE A 157 -3.20 -7.16 2.88
CA PHE A 157 -2.54 -5.90 3.24
C PHE A 157 -1.22 -5.68 2.50
N GLY A 158 -0.60 -6.76 2.05
CA GLY A 158 0.54 -6.67 1.19
C GLY A 158 0.25 -5.93 -0.14
N ALA A 159 -0.92 -6.16 -0.74
CA ALA A 159 -1.28 -5.50 -1.99
C ALA A 159 -1.78 -4.07 -1.78
N LEU A 160 -2.13 -3.71 -0.55
CA LEU A 160 -2.58 -2.38 -0.19
C LEU A 160 -1.41 -1.40 -0.16
N GLN A 161 -1.70 -0.16 -0.55
CA GLN A 161 -0.77 0.95 -0.39
C GLN A 161 -1.08 1.66 0.92
N THR A 162 -0.08 2.16 1.64
CA THR A 162 -0.34 3.09 2.75
C THR A 162 -0.88 4.41 2.20
N VAL A 163 -1.50 5.25 3.02
CA VAL A 163 -1.94 6.63 2.66
C VAL A 163 -0.81 7.50 2.10
N HIS A 164 0.39 7.13 2.49
CA HIS A 164 1.67 7.68 2.07
C HIS A 164 2.16 7.13 0.72
N GLY A 165 1.55 6.06 0.19
CA GLY A 165 1.84 5.48 -1.12
C GLY A 165 2.76 4.25 -1.10
N LEU A 166 3.15 3.76 0.08
CA LEU A 166 4.01 2.57 0.21
C LEU A 166 3.29 1.33 -0.25
N CYS A 167 3.82 0.61 -1.24
CA CYS A 167 3.35 -0.73 -1.54
C CYS A 167 4.15 -1.77 -0.74
N PHE A 168 3.49 -2.43 0.21
CA PHE A 168 4.16 -3.41 1.08
C PHE A 168 4.87 -4.54 0.30
N TRP A 169 4.38 -4.95 -0.87
CA TRP A 169 5.04 -6.01 -1.66
C TRP A 169 6.19 -5.55 -2.54
N ARG A 170 6.06 -4.40 -3.21
CA ARG A 170 7.02 -3.98 -4.23
C ARG A 170 8.24 -3.33 -3.59
N ASP A 171 8.01 -2.43 -2.65
CA ASP A 171 9.07 -1.50 -2.22
C ASP A 171 9.92 -2.13 -1.09
N TYR A 172 9.31 -2.92 -0.21
CA TYR A 172 10.02 -3.56 0.91
C TYR A 172 10.88 -4.76 0.54
N ARG A 173 10.56 -5.46 -0.56
CA ARG A 173 11.29 -6.69 -0.91
C ARG A 173 12.70 -6.40 -1.45
N VAL A 174 12.87 -5.21 -2.03
CA VAL A 174 14.13 -4.76 -2.63
C VAL A 174 14.99 -4.01 -1.62
N ALA A 175 14.38 -3.21 -0.74
CA ALA A 175 15.12 -2.29 0.10
C ALA A 175 15.89 -2.97 1.26
N TYR A 176 15.28 -3.90 2.02
CA TYR A 176 15.89 -4.42 3.26
C TYR A 176 15.44 -5.84 3.66
N PRO A 177 16.28 -6.89 3.51
CA PRO A 177 15.96 -8.27 3.90
C PRO A 177 15.64 -8.46 5.39
N GLU A 178 16.32 -7.73 6.27
CA GLU A 178 16.16 -7.77 7.73
C GLU A 178 14.83 -7.18 8.21
N TRP A 179 14.14 -6.42 7.35
CA TRP A 179 12.81 -5.88 7.65
C TRP A 179 11.69 -6.90 7.47
N ARG A 180 11.96 -8.15 7.07
CA ARG A 180 10.92 -9.20 6.97
C ARG A 180 10.17 -9.38 8.29
N SER A 181 10.88 -9.38 9.41
CA SER A 181 10.28 -9.53 10.74
C SER A 181 9.47 -8.29 11.12
N TYR A 182 10.01 -7.09 10.92
CA TYR A 182 9.33 -5.83 11.20
C TYR A 182 8.06 -5.66 10.35
N ARG A 183 8.15 -5.92 9.05
CA ARG A 183 7.01 -5.91 8.13
C ARG A 183 5.92 -6.89 8.57
N SER A 184 6.30 -8.09 9.00
CA SER A 184 5.33 -9.09 9.49
C SER A 184 4.57 -8.56 10.70
N GLU A 185 5.27 -7.99 11.69
CA GLU A 185 4.63 -7.42 12.88
C GLU A 185 3.78 -6.19 12.56
N LEU A 186 4.25 -5.30 11.68
CA LEU A 186 3.47 -4.15 11.23
C LEU A 186 2.18 -4.58 10.52
N LEU A 187 2.26 -5.52 9.57
CA LEU A 187 1.08 -6.04 8.86
C LEU A 187 0.11 -6.75 9.81
N LYS A 188 0.61 -7.49 10.82
CA LYS A 188 -0.24 -8.07 11.87
C LYS A 188 -0.89 -6.99 12.73
N GLY A 189 -0.18 -5.92 13.05
CA GLY A 189 -0.71 -4.77 13.79
C GLY A 189 -1.85 -4.10 13.04
N LEU A 190 -1.64 -3.79 11.77
CA LEU A 190 -2.65 -3.21 10.88
C LEU A 190 -3.86 -4.12 10.70
N ALA A 191 -3.63 -5.42 10.47
CA ALA A 191 -4.72 -6.39 10.35
C ALA A 191 -5.58 -6.46 11.62
N ARG A 192 -4.94 -6.47 12.81
CA ARG A 192 -5.65 -6.44 14.09
C ARG A 192 -6.42 -5.13 14.29
N LYS A 193 -5.81 -3.98 13.97
CA LYS A 193 -6.46 -2.66 14.06
C LYS A 193 -7.72 -2.62 13.17
N HIS A 194 -7.59 -3.01 11.92
CA HIS A 194 -8.71 -3.05 10.97
C HIS A 194 -9.82 -4.01 11.41
N GLN A 195 -9.45 -5.23 11.85
CA GLN A 195 -10.44 -6.19 12.36
C GLN A 195 -11.19 -5.64 13.58
N SER A 196 -10.48 -5.03 14.54
CA SER A 196 -11.11 -4.42 15.71
C SER A 196 -12.04 -3.27 15.34
N MET A 197 -11.64 -2.40 14.41
CA MET A 197 -12.51 -1.35 13.89
C MET A 197 -13.78 -1.91 13.24
N ARG A 198 -13.64 -2.96 12.44
CA ARG A 198 -14.77 -3.63 11.79
C ARG A 198 -15.74 -4.26 12.78
N GLU A 199 -15.25 -5.00 13.77
CA GLU A 199 -16.10 -5.61 14.80
C GLU A 199 -16.89 -4.54 15.57
N ILE A 200 -16.26 -3.40 15.89
CA ILE A 200 -16.94 -2.28 16.57
C ILE A 200 -17.94 -1.58 15.64
N TRP A 201 -17.61 -1.42 14.36
CA TRP A 201 -18.52 -0.87 13.34
C TRP A 201 -19.75 -1.76 13.17
N ASP A 202 -19.57 -3.05 12.94
CA ASP A 202 -20.67 -4.00 12.70
C ASP A 202 -21.59 -4.18 13.93
N SER A 203 -21.10 -3.83 15.13
CA SER A 203 -21.91 -3.82 16.36
C SER A 203 -22.86 -2.61 16.48
N GLY A 204 -22.67 -1.59 15.63
CA GLY A 204 -23.41 -0.33 15.64
C GLY A 204 -24.51 -0.24 14.59
N ILE A 205 -25.39 0.76 14.75
CA ILE A 205 -26.33 1.18 13.71
C ILE A 205 -25.72 2.38 12.99
N HIS A 206 -25.50 2.24 11.69
CA HIS A 206 -24.86 3.24 10.85
C HIS A 206 -25.79 3.63 9.68
N PRO A 207 -25.72 4.88 9.17
CA PRO A 207 -26.39 5.23 7.93
C PRO A 207 -25.84 4.44 6.73
N ASP A 208 -26.69 4.18 5.73
CA ASP A 208 -26.30 3.41 4.53
C ASP A 208 -25.23 4.12 3.68
N GLN A 209 -25.26 5.45 3.66
CA GLN A 209 -24.29 6.30 2.96
C GLN A 209 -23.66 7.27 3.94
N VAL A 210 -22.38 7.08 4.20
CA VAL A 210 -21.62 7.83 5.18
C VAL A 210 -20.44 8.52 4.49
N GLY A 211 -20.33 9.83 4.70
CA GLY A 211 -19.23 10.64 4.20
C GLY A 211 -17.94 10.46 5.01
N PRO A 212 -16.81 10.99 4.52
CA PRO A 212 -15.52 10.96 5.20
C PRO A 212 -15.57 11.46 6.66
N SER A 213 -16.31 12.54 6.87
CA SER A 213 -16.50 13.18 8.17
C SER A 213 -17.10 12.24 9.21
N TYR A 214 -18.12 11.47 8.83
CA TYR A 214 -18.76 10.51 9.70
C TYR A 214 -17.77 9.43 10.18
N PHE A 215 -16.92 8.91 9.30
CA PHE A 215 -15.90 7.92 9.67
C PHE A 215 -14.89 8.49 10.66
N LEU A 216 -14.44 9.72 10.45
CA LEU A 216 -13.49 10.39 11.33
C LEU A 216 -14.08 10.67 12.72
N GLU A 217 -15.33 11.15 12.78
CA GLU A 217 -16.05 11.36 14.03
C GLU A 217 -16.30 10.05 14.77
N TRP A 218 -16.73 9.02 14.05
CA TRP A 218 -16.91 7.68 14.60
C TRP A 218 -15.59 7.14 15.18
N ALA A 219 -14.50 7.25 14.44
CA ALA A 219 -13.18 6.80 14.89
C ALA A 219 -12.75 7.53 16.16
N ARG A 220 -12.91 8.86 16.18
CA ARG A 220 -12.64 9.71 17.36
C ARG A 220 -13.49 9.30 18.56
N ALA A 221 -14.80 9.09 18.37
CA ALA A 221 -15.71 8.68 19.43
C ALA A 221 -15.37 7.29 20.01
N LYS A 222 -14.87 6.39 19.17
CA LYS A 222 -14.38 5.06 19.58
C LYS A 222 -12.91 5.05 20.04
N ARG A 223 -12.28 6.22 20.12
CA ARG A 223 -10.88 6.41 20.54
C ARG A 223 -9.87 5.69 19.65
N PHE A 224 -10.19 5.52 18.37
CA PHE A 224 -9.22 5.12 17.38
C PHE A 224 -8.39 6.32 16.93
N HIS A 225 -7.07 6.21 17.04
CA HIS A 225 -6.15 7.20 16.48
C HIS A 225 -6.01 6.99 14.96
N VAL A 226 -6.08 8.10 14.22
CA VAL A 226 -5.99 8.16 12.76
C VAL A 226 -4.82 9.06 12.41
N ASP A 227 -3.66 8.45 12.13
CA ASP A 227 -2.36 9.12 12.07
C ASP A 227 -2.33 10.29 11.05
N TRP A 228 -3.04 10.16 9.92
CA TRP A 228 -3.09 11.21 8.89
C TRP A 228 -4.13 12.30 9.17
N ALA A 229 -5.00 12.15 10.17
CA ALA A 229 -6.09 13.09 10.41
C ALA A 229 -5.60 14.43 10.96
N GLU A 230 -4.54 14.44 11.77
CA GLU A 230 -3.90 15.67 12.27
C GLU A 230 -3.34 16.50 11.11
N TRP A 231 -2.54 15.86 10.24
CA TRP A 231 -2.06 16.49 9.00
C TRP A 231 -3.21 17.04 8.13
N ALA A 232 -4.29 16.27 7.95
CA ALA A 232 -5.43 16.71 7.13
C ALA A 232 -6.17 17.91 7.74
N ASP A 233 -6.17 18.06 9.07
CA ASP A 233 -6.74 19.21 9.77
C ASP A 233 -5.87 20.46 9.61
N GLU A 234 -4.56 20.31 9.77
CA GLU A 234 -3.56 21.38 9.57
C GLU A 234 -3.62 21.95 8.14
N GLU A 235 -3.74 21.08 7.13
CA GLU A 235 -3.91 21.45 5.73
C GLU A 235 -5.33 21.98 5.40
N GLY A 236 -6.23 22.03 6.38
CA GLY A 236 -7.60 22.51 6.22
C GLY A 236 -8.47 21.62 5.32
N LEU A 237 -8.05 20.38 5.04
CA LEU A 237 -8.79 19.45 4.20
C LEU A 237 -10.07 18.96 4.88
N LEU A 238 -10.07 18.88 6.22
CA LEU A 238 -11.24 18.45 6.98
C LEU A 238 -12.34 19.52 7.08
N LYS A 239 -11.99 20.80 6.95
CA LYS A 239 -12.93 21.94 7.07
C LYS A 239 -14.06 21.92 6.04
N ASN A 240 -13.84 21.27 4.90
CA ASN A 240 -14.81 21.20 3.81
C ASN A 240 -15.57 19.85 3.74
N THR A 241 -15.30 18.89 4.62
CA THR A 241 -15.89 17.53 4.57
C THR A 241 -17.35 17.45 5.04
N GLY A 242 -18.07 18.59 5.05
CA GLY A 242 -19.48 18.64 5.42
C GLY A 242 -19.76 18.59 6.92
N ILE A 243 -18.73 18.55 7.78
CA ILE A 243 -18.87 18.95 9.19
C ILE A 243 -18.98 20.47 9.22
N LYS A 244 -20.10 21.00 8.75
CA LYS A 244 -20.50 22.32 9.19
C LYS A 244 -20.88 22.14 10.65
N GLU A 245 -19.94 22.41 11.55
CA GLU A 245 -20.33 22.76 12.91
C GLU A 245 -21.45 23.79 12.77
N ILE A 246 -22.63 23.46 13.28
CA ILE A 246 -23.78 24.36 13.21
C ILE A 246 -23.33 25.65 13.86
N GLY A 247 -23.13 26.68 13.03
CA GLY A 247 -22.63 27.97 13.49
C GLY A 247 -23.60 28.54 14.51
N ASP A 248 -23.11 29.41 15.40
CA ASP A 248 -23.91 29.92 16.52
C ASP A 248 -25.24 30.53 16.06
N THR A 249 -25.25 31.20 14.91
CA THR A 249 -26.47 31.75 14.29
C THR A 249 -27.46 30.66 13.88
N GLU A 250 -26.98 29.60 13.23
CA GLU A 250 -27.83 28.50 12.78
C GLU A 250 -28.35 27.70 13.97
N ARG A 251 -27.51 27.49 15.00
CA ARG A 251 -27.87 26.85 16.26
C ARG A 251 -28.96 27.65 16.97
N ALA A 252 -28.80 28.96 17.06
CA ALA A 252 -29.80 29.85 17.64
C ALA A 252 -31.12 29.79 16.87
N ASN A 253 -31.09 29.77 15.52
CA ASN A 253 -32.29 29.64 14.70
C ASN A 253 -33.01 28.30 14.93
N LEU A 254 -32.27 27.19 14.99
CA LEU A 254 -32.84 25.88 15.30
C LEU A 254 -33.46 25.84 16.70
N GLN A 255 -32.80 26.42 17.70
CA GLN A 255 -33.35 26.52 19.06
C GLN A 255 -34.64 27.35 19.10
N LYS A 256 -34.71 28.46 18.37
CA LYS A 256 -35.95 29.26 18.21
C LYS A 256 -37.08 28.43 17.60
N GLN A 257 -36.78 27.66 16.55
CA GLN A 257 -37.77 26.77 15.90
C GLN A 257 -38.25 25.68 16.85
N ILE A 258 -37.35 25.02 17.58
CA ILE A 258 -37.67 24.00 18.59
C ILE A 258 -38.58 24.60 19.68
N ALA A 259 -38.24 25.78 20.21
CA ALA A 259 -39.04 26.44 21.24
C ALA A 259 -40.43 26.85 20.72
N ALA A 260 -40.52 27.38 19.50
CA ALA A 260 -41.80 27.74 18.89
C ALA A 260 -42.71 26.51 18.68
N MET A 261 -42.17 25.39 18.18
CA MET A 261 -42.94 24.15 18.05
C MET A 261 -43.36 23.59 19.41
N ALA A 262 -42.46 23.62 20.40
CA ALA A 262 -42.75 23.16 21.76
C ALA A 262 -43.88 23.98 22.40
N LEU A 263 -43.90 25.31 22.19
CA LEU A 263 -45.00 26.17 22.63
C LEU A 263 -46.33 25.78 22.00
N VAL A 264 -46.36 25.55 20.68
CA VAL A 264 -47.58 25.13 19.98
C VAL A 264 -48.06 23.78 20.51
N LEU A 265 -47.17 22.82 20.74
CA LEU A 265 -47.55 21.52 21.31
C LEU A 265 -48.10 21.65 22.73
N ALA A 266 -47.44 22.45 23.58
CA ALA A 266 -47.91 22.70 24.95
C ALA A 266 -49.25 23.45 24.99
N GLU A 267 -49.49 24.34 24.02
CA GLU A 267 -50.79 25.01 23.84
C GLU A 267 -51.88 23.98 23.50
N LYS A 268 -51.58 23.07 22.56
CA LYS A 268 -52.53 22.04 22.13
C LYS A 268 -52.83 21.00 23.22
N SER A 269 -51.87 20.70 24.09
CA SER A 269 -52.10 19.82 25.26
C SER A 269 -52.74 20.54 26.45
N GLY A 270 -53.00 21.85 26.34
CA GLY A 270 -53.59 22.67 27.40
C GLY A 270 -52.64 22.95 28.58
N LYS A 271 -51.36 22.60 28.45
CA LYS A 271 -50.30 22.85 29.46
C LYS A 271 -49.76 24.28 29.40
N TYR A 272 -50.06 24.99 28.31
CA TYR A 272 -49.74 26.40 28.09
C TYR A 272 -50.95 27.11 27.48
N ARG A 273 -51.15 28.40 27.78
CA ARG A 273 -52.15 29.24 27.10
C ARG A 273 -51.49 30.47 26.50
N LYS A 274 -51.91 30.83 25.29
CA LYS A 274 -51.41 32.03 24.61
C LYS A 274 -51.65 33.28 25.47
N GLY A 275 -50.60 34.05 25.68
CA GLY A 275 -50.60 35.26 26.52
C GLY A 275 -50.11 35.02 27.95
N GLU A 276 -50.02 33.77 28.41
CA GLU A 276 -49.33 33.45 29.65
C GLU A 276 -47.81 33.45 29.46
N ARG A 277 -47.07 33.68 30.56
CA ARG A 277 -45.61 33.59 30.55
C ARG A 277 -45.19 32.12 30.35
N PRO A 278 -44.39 31.78 29.32
CA PRO A 278 -43.95 30.41 29.07
C PRO A 278 -43.26 29.78 30.29
N ASN A 279 -43.72 28.60 30.72
CA ASN A 279 -43.08 27.81 31.75
C ASN A 279 -42.32 26.64 31.10
N VAL A 280 -40.99 26.75 31.05
CA VAL A 280 -40.09 25.77 30.42
C VAL A 280 -40.37 24.34 30.90
N SER A 281 -40.63 24.15 32.20
CA SER A 281 -40.85 22.81 32.77
C SER A 281 -42.14 22.17 32.24
N GLN A 282 -43.24 22.94 32.23
CA GLN A 282 -44.54 22.46 31.74
C GLN A 282 -44.52 22.21 30.23
N ILE A 283 -43.84 23.07 29.48
CA ILE A 283 -43.68 22.91 28.02
C ILE A 283 -42.83 21.67 27.71
N ALA A 284 -41.71 21.49 28.41
CA ALA A 284 -40.85 20.32 28.22
C ALA A 284 -41.56 19.02 28.59
N GLU A 285 -42.39 19.02 29.63
CA GLU A 285 -43.21 17.85 30.03
C GLU A 285 -44.23 17.48 28.95
N ALA A 286 -44.89 18.47 28.32
CA ALA A 286 -45.80 18.22 27.20
C ALA A 286 -45.09 17.62 25.98
N VAL A 287 -43.87 18.07 25.67
CA VAL A 287 -43.06 17.51 24.59
C VAL A 287 -42.58 16.10 24.93
N ASP A 288 -42.17 15.88 26.18
CA ASP A 288 -41.70 14.58 26.68
C ASP A 288 -42.80 13.52 26.66
N GLU A 289 -44.05 13.88 26.97
CA GLU A 289 -45.20 12.99 26.85
C GLU A 289 -45.33 12.44 25.41
N LEU A 290 -45.16 13.29 24.40
CA LEU A 290 -45.19 12.87 22.99
C LEU A 290 -43.96 12.05 22.60
N LEU A 291 -42.77 12.45 23.04
CA LEU A 291 -41.53 11.73 22.75
C LEU A 291 -41.50 10.34 23.40
N SER A 292 -42.14 10.19 24.57
CA SER A 292 -42.23 8.90 25.27
C SER A 292 -43.04 7.84 24.52
N ALA A 293 -43.90 8.27 23.58
CA ALA A 293 -44.64 7.38 22.69
C ALA A 293 -43.82 6.88 21.49
N LEU A 294 -42.66 7.50 21.21
CA LEU A 294 -41.78 7.10 20.12
C LEU A 294 -40.76 6.06 20.60
N PRO A 295 -40.62 4.90 19.91
CA PRO A 295 -39.54 3.97 20.22
C PRO A 295 -38.19 4.67 19.99
N ASP A 296 -37.23 4.41 20.89
CA ASP A 296 -35.85 4.88 20.79
C ASP A 296 -35.63 6.40 20.83
N ALA A 297 -36.59 7.21 21.29
CA ALA A 297 -36.40 8.66 21.39
C ALA A 297 -35.11 9.03 22.16
N ASN A 298 -34.87 8.38 23.31
CA ASN A 298 -33.70 8.68 24.14
C ASN A 298 -32.36 8.36 23.47
N SER A 299 -32.29 7.36 22.58
CA SER A 299 -31.02 7.00 21.90
C SER A 299 -30.67 7.96 20.76
N ARG A 300 -31.63 8.79 20.32
CA ARG A 300 -31.46 9.79 19.25
C ARG A 300 -31.16 11.19 19.78
N GLY A 301 -30.65 11.30 21.00
CA GLY A 301 -30.22 12.57 21.58
C GLY A 301 -31.36 13.49 22.04
N VAL A 302 -32.62 13.05 22.04
CA VAL A 302 -33.76 13.82 22.55
C VAL A 302 -34.13 13.48 24.00
N GLY A 303 -33.12 13.19 24.84
CA GLY A 303 -33.35 12.96 26.27
C GLY A 303 -33.95 14.19 26.97
N LYS A 304 -34.74 13.96 28.03
CA LYS A 304 -35.47 15.00 28.80
C LYS A 304 -34.65 16.25 29.12
N SER A 305 -33.41 16.06 29.59
CA SER A 305 -32.50 17.16 29.95
C SER A 305 -32.11 17.99 28.73
N ASN A 306 -31.81 17.35 27.60
CA ASN A 306 -31.44 18.03 26.37
C ASN A 306 -32.62 18.78 25.74
N VAL A 307 -33.82 18.18 25.75
CA VAL A 307 -35.06 18.82 25.29
C VAL A 307 -35.34 20.07 26.11
N ARG A 308 -35.31 19.97 27.45
CA ARG A 308 -35.53 21.10 28.35
C ARG A 308 -34.49 22.20 28.14
N ALA A 309 -33.22 21.85 27.98
CA ALA A 309 -32.14 22.81 27.74
C ALA A 309 -32.34 23.58 26.42
N ASN A 310 -32.66 22.88 25.32
CA ASN A 310 -32.87 23.52 24.02
C ASN A 310 -34.14 24.38 23.97
N ILE A 311 -35.23 23.94 24.60
CA ILE A 311 -36.45 24.76 24.73
C ILE A 311 -36.16 26.03 25.54
N SER A 312 -35.45 25.90 26.67
CA SER A 312 -35.06 27.04 27.50
C SER A 312 -34.22 28.06 26.72
N ALA A 313 -33.18 27.59 26.02
CA ALA A 313 -32.34 28.43 25.19
C ALA A 313 -33.14 29.11 24.08
N GLY A 314 -33.99 28.37 23.36
CA GLY A 314 -34.83 28.91 22.30
C GLY A 314 -35.86 29.95 22.79
N LEU A 315 -36.49 29.73 23.95
CA LEU A 315 -37.42 30.70 24.53
C LEU A 315 -36.72 31.99 24.95
N ASN A 316 -35.50 31.91 25.50
CA ASN A 316 -34.71 33.09 25.80
C ASN A 316 -34.39 33.88 24.53
N LEU A 317 -34.03 33.19 23.44
CA LEU A 317 -33.73 33.78 22.14
C LEU A 317 -34.96 34.38 21.42
N LEU A 318 -36.17 33.92 21.73
CA LEU A 318 -37.41 34.48 21.18
C LEU A 318 -37.87 35.72 21.95
N ASN A 319 -37.43 35.89 23.20
CA ASN A 319 -37.80 37.01 24.07
C ASN A 319 -36.77 38.15 24.05
N SER A 320 -35.60 37.93 23.46
CA SER A 320 -34.55 38.94 23.23
C SER A 320 -34.81 39.75 21.96
#